data_AF-A0A2N0PNP9-F1
#
_entry.id   AF-A0A2N0PNP9-F1
#
_cell.length_a   1.000
_cell.length_b   1.000
_cell.length_c   1.000
_cell.angle_alpha   90.00
_cell.angle_beta   90.00
_cell.angle_gamma   90.00
#
_symmetry.space_group_name_H-M   'P 1'
#
loop_
_entity.id
_entity.type
_entity.pdbx_description
1 polymer ?
#
loop_
_entity_poly.entity_id
_entity_poly.type
_entity_poly.pdbx_seq_one_letter_code
_entity_poly.pdbx_strand_id
1 'polypeptide(L)'
;MTLFSIYNLFNRIQNCLQENFLISSSSSNNNNNNYYYYDDDDDKVETVLSTSFKLNILPTECVQKIVQYLLEEKQGLYSCLLINRYWCKIVISYLYRQPFELCSSKNRLKLFRTYLLCFDQVELDSLSTRMIDALYIFNIFPKNRNPLFNYFIFLRKVASIEIEEFISPIYNELGINNKSKFNLEFRDEIPKFNKLIFHHIFKYSINLKLFDLDHWMKNDIITIDDNDDDGDDDGDDDEVHKVHQVHQVHVYDYPGLFGINKFKIKNIGAIVEGKSKIFQFISTYCKNITCLEISLFSLDYSKKNILKMIINLIKSQKRLYEFRISHVNRNNDIDPIMESLYSYQRNYLIKLSFTFVKFTEDSLNTLVKLERLKDLTLIFCKNITNNILNQDLRLERLQISCVPSFYNMLLDILNVCGGTLKVLDLNIHFKPFQKKIIALCPNIIELNIDSTF
;
A
#
# COMPACT_ATOMS: atom_id res chain seq x y z
N MET A 1 -29.81 -9.16 13.67
CA MET A 1 -30.47 -7.83 13.68
C MET A 1 -29.98 -6.90 12.57
N THR A 2 -28.67 -6.71 12.34
CA THR A 2 -28.13 -5.75 11.34
C THR A 2 -28.63 -5.93 9.91
N LEU A 3 -28.74 -7.17 9.40
CA LEU A 3 -29.28 -7.48 8.06
C LEU A 3 -30.66 -6.85 7.80
N PHE A 4 -31.56 -6.90 8.79
CA PHE A 4 -32.93 -6.39 8.68
C PHE A 4 -32.95 -4.85 8.71
N SER A 5 -32.01 -4.22 9.41
CA SER A 5 -31.85 -2.76 9.44
C SER A 5 -31.45 -2.20 8.07
N ILE A 6 -30.44 -2.78 7.41
CA ILE A 6 -29.96 -2.30 6.11
C ILE A 6 -30.99 -2.54 5.00
N TYR A 7 -31.71 -3.68 5.02
CA TYR A 7 -32.80 -3.95 4.08
C TYR A 7 -33.97 -2.96 4.26
N ASN A 8 -34.36 -2.67 5.50
CA ASN A 8 -35.38 -1.65 5.78
C ASN A 8 -34.91 -0.22 5.46
N LEU A 9 -33.63 0.09 5.61
CA LEU A 9 -33.06 1.37 5.18
C LEU A 9 -33.10 1.50 3.65
N PHE A 10 -32.78 0.43 2.91
CA PHE A 10 -32.87 0.42 1.45
C PHE A 10 -34.32 0.58 0.97
N ASN A 11 -35.27 -0.17 1.54
CA ASN A 11 -36.69 -0.03 1.23
C ASN A 11 -37.21 1.38 1.60
N ARG A 12 -36.79 1.95 2.74
CA ARG A 12 -37.11 3.34 3.09
C ARG A 12 -36.52 4.35 2.10
N ILE A 13 -35.28 4.17 1.65
CA ILE A 13 -34.66 5.06 0.64
C ILE A 13 -35.39 4.93 -0.71
N GLN A 14 -35.75 3.71 -1.15
CA GLN A 14 -36.55 3.51 -2.36
C GLN A 14 -37.94 4.14 -2.25
N ASN A 15 -38.64 3.95 -1.13
CA ASN A 15 -39.96 4.52 -0.89
C ASN A 15 -39.91 6.05 -0.84
N CYS A 16 -38.97 6.63 -0.09
CA CYS A 16 -38.78 8.10 -0.06
C CYS A 16 -38.46 8.67 -1.46
N LEU A 17 -37.73 7.94 -2.30
CA LEU A 17 -37.48 8.35 -3.68
C LEU A 17 -38.73 8.23 -4.55
N GLN A 18 -39.58 7.23 -4.36
CA GLN A 18 -40.86 7.09 -5.07
C GLN A 18 -41.86 8.20 -4.67
N GLU A 19 -42.00 8.47 -3.36
CA GLU A 19 -42.91 9.49 -2.83
C GLU A 19 -42.57 10.90 -3.33
N ASN A 20 -41.29 11.27 -3.38
CA ASN A 20 -40.88 12.60 -3.87
C ASN A 20 -41.14 12.82 -5.38
N PHE A 21 -41.18 11.75 -6.19
CA PHE A 21 -41.53 11.86 -7.62
C PHE A 21 -43.04 11.95 -7.88
N LEU A 22 -43.88 11.36 -7.01
CA LEU A 22 -45.34 11.52 -7.07
C LEU A 22 -45.76 12.97 -6.77
N ILE A 23 -45.09 13.63 -5.83
CA ILE A 23 -45.33 15.05 -5.51
C ILE A 23 -44.99 15.96 -6.72
N SER A 24 -43.91 15.68 -7.45
CA SER A 24 -43.52 16.48 -8.62
C SER A 24 -44.42 16.30 -9.86
N SER A 25 -45.21 15.22 -9.92
CA SER A 25 -46.11 14.93 -11.04
C SER A 25 -47.54 15.44 -10.82
N SER A 26 -47.89 15.88 -9.60
CA SER A 26 -49.22 16.41 -9.27
C SER A 26 -49.43 17.92 -9.53
N SER A 27 -48.43 18.64 -10.04
CA SER A 27 -48.44 20.13 -10.08
C SER A 27 -48.60 20.79 -11.46
N SER A 28 -48.94 20.05 -12.51
CA SER A 28 -49.12 20.59 -13.87
C SER A 28 -50.43 20.15 -14.52
N ASN A 29 -51.52 20.78 -14.09
CA ASN A 29 -52.83 20.67 -14.74
C ASN A 29 -53.25 22.05 -15.25
N ASN A 30 -53.27 22.26 -16.57
CA ASN A 30 -54.23 23.15 -17.26
C ASN A 30 -54.04 23.21 -18.79
N ASN A 31 -55.12 22.90 -19.51
CA ASN A 31 -55.65 23.50 -20.74
C ASN A 31 -54.71 23.77 -21.94
N ASN A 32 -54.98 23.09 -23.07
CA ASN A 32 -55.78 23.72 -24.13
C ASN A 32 -56.32 22.72 -25.17
N ASN A 33 -57.52 23.01 -25.69
CA ASN A 33 -58.19 22.26 -26.77
C ASN A 33 -57.76 22.77 -28.16
N ASN A 34 -57.79 21.91 -29.18
CA ASN A 34 -58.54 22.18 -30.41
C ASN A 34 -58.70 20.94 -31.33
N TYR A 35 -59.80 20.93 -32.09
CA TYR A 35 -60.29 19.89 -33.01
C TYR A 35 -59.47 19.84 -34.33
N TYR A 36 -59.48 18.80 -35.19
CA TYR A 36 -60.64 18.15 -35.84
C TYR A 36 -60.38 16.72 -36.42
N TYR A 37 -61.37 15.84 -36.20
CA TYR A 37 -62.01 14.82 -37.08
C TYR A 37 -61.29 13.55 -37.65
N TYR A 38 -61.83 12.37 -37.26
CA TYR A 38 -62.17 11.09 -38.00
C TYR A 38 -61.18 10.56 -39.08
N ASP A 39 -60.78 9.29 -39.20
CA ASP A 39 -61.11 7.98 -38.56
C ASP A 39 -59.79 7.16 -38.37
N ASP A 40 -59.67 5.89 -37.94
CA ASP A 40 -60.59 4.74 -37.77
C ASP A 40 -60.06 3.78 -36.66
N ASP A 41 -60.75 2.67 -36.34
CA ASP A 41 -60.35 1.69 -35.29
C ASP A 41 -59.35 0.60 -35.78
N ASP A 42 -58.28 0.34 -35.01
CA ASP A 42 -58.04 -0.92 -34.24
C ASP A 42 -56.57 -1.01 -33.73
N ASP A 43 -56.30 -0.53 -32.51
CA ASP A 43 -55.02 -0.79 -31.81
C ASP A 43 -55.16 -0.67 -30.28
N LYS A 44 -55.13 -1.79 -29.53
CA LYS A 44 -55.27 -1.74 -28.06
C LYS A 44 -54.87 -2.97 -27.21
N VAL A 45 -53.74 -3.61 -27.49
CA VAL A 45 -53.14 -4.57 -26.52
C VAL A 45 -51.64 -4.39 -26.25
N GLU A 46 -50.84 -3.77 -27.12
CA GLU A 46 -49.37 -3.90 -27.06
C GLU A 46 -48.56 -2.71 -26.50
N THR A 47 -49.18 -1.81 -25.73
CA THR A 47 -48.49 -0.63 -25.12
C THR A 47 -48.32 -0.65 -23.60
N VAL A 48 -48.69 -1.74 -22.91
CA VAL A 48 -48.58 -1.84 -21.43
C VAL A 48 -47.20 -2.33 -20.94
N LEU A 49 -46.34 -2.85 -21.83
CA LEU A 49 -45.06 -3.46 -21.46
C LEU A 49 -43.83 -2.52 -21.51
N SER A 50 -43.95 -1.30 -22.04
CA SER A 50 -42.83 -0.36 -22.21
C SER A 50 -42.48 0.47 -20.97
N THR A 51 -43.33 0.48 -19.93
CA THR A 51 -43.07 1.13 -18.63
C THR A 51 -42.40 0.22 -17.60
N SER A 52 -41.90 -0.94 -18.03
CA SER A 52 -41.16 -1.89 -17.21
C SER A 52 -39.89 -1.29 -16.60
N PHE A 53 -39.98 -0.91 -15.32
CA PHE A 53 -38.89 -0.73 -14.36
C PHE A 53 -37.58 -0.12 -14.89
N LYS A 54 -37.61 1.18 -15.21
CA LYS A 54 -36.46 2.04 -14.86
C LYS A 54 -36.34 2.07 -13.34
N LEU A 55 -35.66 1.06 -12.77
CA LEU A 55 -35.19 1.14 -11.39
C LEU A 55 -34.39 2.45 -11.27
N ASN A 56 -34.84 3.34 -10.37
CA ASN A 56 -34.10 4.57 -10.05
C ASN A 56 -32.78 4.18 -9.36
N ILE A 57 -31.75 3.97 -10.17
CA ILE A 57 -30.39 3.68 -9.74
C ILE A 57 -29.83 4.95 -9.12
N LEU A 58 -29.51 4.90 -7.83
CA LEU A 58 -28.76 5.95 -7.14
C LEU A 58 -27.44 6.21 -7.89
N PRO A 59 -27.03 7.48 -8.10
CA PRO A 59 -25.73 7.81 -8.68
C PRO A 59 -24.57 7.13 -7.96
N THR A 60 -23.47 6.91 -8.68
CA THR A 60 -22.31 6.16 -8.17
C THR A 60 -21.76 6.79 -6.90
N GLU A 61 -21.71 8.11 -6.87
CA GLU A 61 -21.25 8.96 -5.77
C GLU A 61 -22.14 8.80 -4.53
N CYS A 62 -23.45 8.62 -4.71
CA CYS A 62 -24.41 8.37 -3.63
C CYS A 62 -24.22 6.97 -3.05
N VAL A 63 -24.07 5.94 -3.89
CA VAL A 63 -23.77 4.57 -3.43
C VAL A 63 -22.42 4.51 -2.72
N GLN A 64 -21.39 5.17 -3.26
CA GLN A 64 -20.07 5.28 -2.64
C GLN A 64 -20.12 5.95 -1.26
N LYS A 65 -20.91 7.03 -1.09
CA LYS A 65 -21.13 7.66 0.23
C LYS A 65 -21.83 6.72 1.22
N ILE A 66 -22.84 5.96 0.79
CA ILE A 66 -23.52 4.98 1.65
C ILE A 66 -22.55 3.86 2.06
N VAL A 67 -21.76 3.34 1.12
CA VAL A 67 -20.74 2.31 1.38
C VAL A 67 -19.66 2.83 2.34
N GLN A 68 -19.21 4.08 2.17
CA GLN A 68 -18.25 4.72 3.08
C GLN A 68 -18.83 4.86 4.49
N TYR A 69 -20.04 5.39 4.63
CA TYR A 69 -20.72 5.53 5.93
C TYR A 69 -20.86 4.17 6.64
N LEU A 70 -21.24 3.12 5.92
CA LEU A 70 -21.31 1.76 6.48
C LEU A 70 -19.95 1.24 6.97
N LEU A 71 -18.85 1.56 6.29
CA LEU A 71 -17.50 1.19 6.74
C LEU A 71 -17.08 1.99 7.99
N GLU A 72 -17.42 3.27 8.06
CA GLU A 72 -17.16 4.14 9.22
C GLU A 72 -17.91 3.63 10.46
N GLU A 73 -19.18 3.23 10.31
CA GLU A 73 -20.01 2.56 11.32
C GLU A 73 -19.66 1.08 11.57
N LYS A 74 -18.54 0.60 11.01
CA LYS A 74 -18.02 -0.78 11.13
C LYS A 74 -19.02 -1.88 10.71
N GLN A 75 -19.96 -1.55 9.83
CA GLN A 75 -20.95 -2.47 9.28
C GLN A 75 -20.36 -3.29 8.12
N GLY A 76 -20.81 -4.54 7.99
CA GLY A 76 -20.39 -5.42 6.90
C GLY A 76 -21.10 -5.10 5.58
N LEU A 77 -20.35 -4.96 4.49
CA LEU A 77 -20.90 -4.65 3.15
C LEU A 77 -21.50 -5.87 2.41
N TYR A 78 -21.60 -7.04 3.04
CA TYR A 78 -22.08 -8.26 2.39
C TYR A 78 -23.51 -8.12 1.84
N SER A 79 -24.42 -7.50 2.60
CA SER A 79 -25.78 -7.21 2.13
C SER A 79 -25.79 -6.30 0.89
N CYS A 80 -24.85 -5.35 0.81
CA CYS A 80 -24.74 -4.43 -0.32
C CYS A 80 -24.33 -5.12 -1.63
N LEU A 81 -23.59 -6.25 -1.57
CA LEU A 81 -23.30 -7.08 -2.75
C LEU A 81 -24.56 -7.73 -3.33
N LEU A 82 -25.57 -8.00 -2.49
CA LEU A 82 -26.78 -8.75 -2.86
C LEU A 82 -27.90 -7.86 -3.40
N ILE A 83 -27.77 -6.52 -3.34
CA ILE A 83 -28.82 -5.58 -3.79
C ILE A 83 -29.05 -5.71 -5.30
N ASN A 84 -27.99 -5.55 -6.11
CA ASN A 84 -28.00 -5.79 -7.55
C ASN A 84 -26.57 -5.75 -8.12
N ARG A 85 -26.42 -6.07 -9.43
CA ARG A 85 -25.13 -6.07 -10.14
C ARG A 85 -24.41 -4.71 -10.12
N TYR A 86 -25.13 -3.60 -10.07
CA TYR A 86 -24.55 -2.26 -10.03
C TYR A 86 -23.91 -1.96 -8.68
N TRP A 87 -24.64 -2.19 -7.58
CA TRP A 87 -24.09 -2.10 -6.22
C TRP A 87 -22.92 -3.06 -6.02
N CYS A 88 -23.05 -4.31 -6.48
CA CYS A 88 -21.97 -5.31 -6.39
C CYS A 88 -20.66 -4.82 -7.03
N LYS A 89 -20.71 -4.25 -8.25
CA LYS A 89 -19.55 -3.66 -8.94
C LYS A 89 -18.88 -2.53 -8.15
N ILE A 90 -19.66 -1.71 -7.43
CA ILE A 90 -19.11 -0.62 -6.60
C ILE A 90 -18.49 -1.22 -5.32
N VAL A 91 -19.29 -1.96 -4.56
CA VAL A 91 -18.96 -2.52 -3.24
C VAL A 91 -17.73 -3.43 -3.29
N ILE A 92 -17.56 -4.24 -4.34
CA ILE A 92 -16.44 -5.17 -4.43
C ILE A 92 -15.08 -4.46 -4.42
N SER A 93 -15.00 -3.25 -4.98
CA SER A 93 -13.78 -2.43 -4.98
C SER A 93 -13.39 -1.89 -3.59
N TYR A 94 -14.36 -1.81 -2.66
CA TYR A 94 -14.10 -1.46 -1.26
C TYR A 94 -13.66 -2.69 -0.46
N LEU A 95 -14.31 -3.83 -0.67
CA LEU A 95 -13.98 -5.08 0.02
C LEU A 95 -12.57 -5.61 -0.36
N TYR A 96 -12.21 -5.56 -1.64
CA TYR A 96 -10.91 -6.00 -2.13
C TYR A 96 -9.85 -4.88 -2.15
N ARG A 97 -10.08 -3.81 -1.38
CA ARG A 97 -9.14 -2.69 -1.24
C ARG A 97 -7.85 -3.08 -0.50
N GLN A 98 -8.01 -3.82 0.61
CA GLN A 98 -6.91 -4.30 1.48
C GLN A 98 -7.24 -5.72 2.01
N PRO A 99 -7.46 -6.70 1.12
CA PRO A 99 -8.09 -7.96 1.50
C PRO A 99 -7.17 -8.85 2.34
N PHE A 100 -5.84 -8.75 2.18
CA PHE A 100 -4.89 -9.54 2.97
C PHE A 100 -4.85 -9.10 4.44
N GLU A 101 -4.94 -7.79 4.70
CA GLU A 101 -5.05 -7.19 6.05
C GLU A 101 -6.43 -7.48 6.69
N LEU A 102 -7.51 -7.29 5.93
CA LEU A 102 -8.88 -7.38 6.47
C LEU A 102 -9.43 -8.81 6.56
N CYS A 103 -8.80 -9.79 5.89
CA CYS A 103 -9.27 -11.17 5.90
C CYS A 103 -8.80 -11.93 7.15
N SER A 104 -9.76 -12.24 8.03
CA SER A 104 -9.58 -13.16 9.16
C SER A 104 -8.88 -14.46 8.74
N SER A 105 -7.99 -14.99 9.58
CA SER A 105 -7.28 -16.27 9.35
C SER A 105 -8.17 -17.40 8.82
N LYS A 106 -9.37 -17.58 9.41
CA LYS A 106 -10.39 -18.59 9.02
C LYS A 106 -10.90 -18.48 7.57
N ASN A 107 -10.70 -17.36 6.89
CA ASN A 107 -11.13 -17.13 5.51
C ASN A 107 -9.97 -16.97 4.52
N ARG A 108 -8.70 -17.00 4.97
CA ARG A 108 -7.52 -16.83 4.10
C ARG A 108 -7.49 -17.83 2.95
N LEU A 109 -7.79 -19.11 3.22
CA LEU A 109 -7.90 -20.13 2.16
C LEU A 109 -8.96 -19.77 1.12
N LYS A 110 -10.14 -19.27 1.51
CA LYS A 110 -11.18 -18.84 0.56
C LYS A 110 -10.71 -17.68 -0.29
N LEU A 111 -10.02 -16.71 0.31
CA LEU A 111 -9.40 -15.60 -0.42
C LEU A 111 -8.34 -16.13 -1.41
N PHE A 112 -7.56 -17.15 -1.02
CA PHE A 112 -6.55 -17.78 -1.88
C PHE A 112 -7.20 -18.47 -3.08
N ARG A 113 -8.27 -19.26 -2.87
CA ARG A 113 -9.09 -19.82 -3.96
C ARG A 113 -9.61 -18.73 -4.91
N THR A 114 -10.01 -17.57 -4.39
CA THR A 114 -10.51 -16.44 -5.19
C THR A 114 -9.41 -15.78 -6.04
N TYR A 115 -8.18 -15.68 -5.53
CA TYR A 115 -7.07 -15.12 -6.30
C TYR A 115 -6.46 -16.10 -7.30
N LEU A 116 -6.40 -17.40 -6.97
CA LEU A 116 -6.04 -18.47 -7.90
C LEU A 116 -6.85 -18.46 -9.20
N LEU A 117 -8.14 -18.10 -9.11
CA LEU A 117 -9.02 -17.95 -10.27
C LEU A 117 -8.61 -16.83 -11.23
N CYS A 118 -7.85 -15.84 -10.78
CA CYS A 118 -7.45 -14.67 -11.59
C CYS A 118 -6.20 -14.92 -12.43
N PHE A 119 -5.39 -15.93 -12.09
CA PHE A 119 -4.15 -16.21 -12.81
C PHE A 119 -4.45 -16.74 -14.21
N ASP A 120 -3.60 -16.38 -15.18
CA ASP A 120 -3.68 -16.89 -16.55
C ASP A 120 -3.07 -18.32 -16.67
N GLN A 121 -3.01 -18.88 -17.87
CA GLN A 121 -2.46 -20.24 -18.04
C GLN A 121 -0.93 -20.25 -17.87
N VAL A 122 -0.23 -19.25 -18.44
CA VAL A 122 1.23 -19.10 -18.39
C VAL A 122 1.71 -18.94 -16.96
N GLU A 123 1.00 -18.16 -16.15
CA GLU A 123 1.28 -18.00 -14.73
C GLU A 123 1.17 -19.32 -13.96
N LEU A 124 0.17 -20.16 -14.25
CA LEU A 124 0.01 -21.46 -13.61
C LEU A 124 0.99 -22.52 -14.12
N ASP A 125 1.38 -22.49 -15.39
CA ASP A 125 2.37 -23.41 -15.97
C ASP A 125 3.77 -23.22 -15.36
N SER A 126 4.01 -22.11 -14.66
CA SER A 126 5.22 -21.90 -13.85
C SER A 126 5.29 -22.75 -12.56
N LEU A 127 4.19 -23.44 -12.20
CA LEU A 127 4.11 -24.40 -11.10
C LEU A 127 4.27 -25.83 -11.63
N SER A 128 4.81 -26.74 -10.83
CA SER A 128 4.90 -28.14 -11.24
C SER A 128 3.51 -28.76 -11.45
N THR A 129 3.39 -29.69 -12.40
CA THR A 129 2.15 -30.47 -12.64
C THR A 129 1.63 -31.10 -11.36
N ARG A 130 2.53 -31.62 -10.51
CA ARG A 130 2.19 -32.21 -9.20
C ARG A 130 1.58 -31.20 -8.21
N MET A 131 2.01 -29.93 -8.24
CA MET A 131 1.37 -28.86 -7.48
C MET A 131 -0.03 -28.57 -8.02
N ILE A 132 -0.20 -28.44 -9.34
CA ILE A 132 -1.51 -28.23 -9.97
C ILE A 132 -2.48 -29.38 -9.64
N ASP A 133 -2.04 -30.63 -9.77
CA ASP A 133 -2.81 -31.83 -9.39
C ASP A 133 -3.22 -31.78 -7.91
N ALA A 134 -2.29 -31.44 -7.01
CA ALA A 134 -2.58 -31.30 -5.58
C ALA A 134 -3.63 -30.20 -5.32
N LEU A 135 -3.56 -29.05 -6.00
CA LEU A 135 -4.58 -28.01 -5.86
C LEU A 135 -5.99 -28.53 -6.26
N TYR A 136 -6.10 -29.39 -7.28
CA TYR A 136 -7.38 -30.01 -7.64
C TYR A 136 -7.82 -31.11 -6.66
N ILE A 137 -6.91 -32.02 -6.29
CA ILE A 137 -7.18 -33.16 -5.38
C ILE A 137 -7.67 -32.68 -4.02
N PHE A 138 -7.01 -31.66 -3.45
CA PHE A 138 -7.39 -31.06 -2.17
C PHE A 138 -8.49 -30.01 -2.30
N ASN A 139 -9.15 -29.90 -3.47
CA ASN A 139 -10.23 -28.96 -3.74
C ASN A 139 -9.86 -27.50 -3.38
N ILE A 140 -8.60 -27.13 -3.57
CA ILE A 140 -8.11 -25.75 -3.42
C ILE A 140 -8.47 -24.98 -4.70
N PHE A 141 -8.19 -25.55 -5.86
CA PHE A 141 -8.55 -24.97 -7.15
C PHE A 141 -9.97 -25.40 -7.56
N PRO A 142 -10.88 -24.47 -7.91
CA PRO A 142 -12.22 -24.80 -8.38
C PRO A 142 -12.18 -25.35 -9.81
N LYS A 143 -13.07 -26.30 -10.13
CA LYS A 143 -13.11 -26.98 -11.44
C LYS A 143 -13.37 -26.05 -12.64
N ASN A 144 -14.01 -24.89 -12.44
CA ASN A 144 -14.30 -23.91 -13.49
C ASN A 144 -13.56 -22.58 -13.23
N ARG A 145 -12.65 -22.20 -14.15
CA ARG A 145 -11.83 -20.98 -14.08
C ARG A 145 -12.54 -19.73 -14.59
N ASN A 146 -13.60 -19.29 -13.91
CA ASN A 146 -14.32 -18.07 -14.27
C ASN A 146 -14.43 -17.12 -13.07
N PRO A 147 -13.40 -16.28 -12.79
CA PRO A 147 -13.51 -15.24 -11.77
C PRO A 147 -14.59 -14.21 -12.15
N LEU A 148 -15.48 -13.88 -11.23
CA LEU A 148 -16.52 -12.86 -11.46
C LEU A 148 -15.94 -11.45 -11.72
N PHE A 149 -14.76 -11.18 -11.18
CA PHE A 149 -13.98 -9.97 -11.35
C PHE A 149 -12.49 -10.31 -11.35
N ASN A 150 -11.65 -9.54 -12.04
CA ASN A 150 -10.22 -9.56 -11.72
C ASN A 150 -10.03 -8.88 -10.34
N TYR A 151 -9.82 -9.67 -9.29
CA TYR A 151 -9.76 -9.14 -7.93
C TYR A 151 -8.46 -8.36 -7.64
N PHE A 152 -7.41 -8.52 -8.45
CA PHE A 152 -6.15 -7.79 -8.28
C PHE A 152 -6.30 -6.31 -8.67
N ILE A 153 -7.15 -5.97 -9.65
CA ILE A 153 -7.36 -4.57 -10.06
C ILE A 153 -7.98 -3.68 -8.96
N PHE A 154 -8.49 -4.25 -7.86
CA PHE A 154 -9.06 -3.50 -6.73
C PHE A 154 -8.06 -3.20 -5.61
N LEU A 155 -6.88 -3.84 -5.62
CA LEU A 155 -5.88 -3.68 -4.57
C LEU A 155 -5.42 -2.22 -4.46
N ARG A 156 -5.35 -1.72 -3.22
CA ARG A 156 -4.73 -0.42 -2.88
C ARG A 156 -3.52 -0.57 -1.98
N LYS A 157 -3.43 -1.66 -1.20
CA LYS A 157 -2.31 -2.00 -0.32
C LYS A 157 -1.88 -3.44 -0.57
N VAL A 158 -0.57 -3.67 -0.62
CA VAL A 158 0.08 -4.99 -0.58
C VAL A 158 1.31 -4.89 0.31
N ALA A 159 1.44 -5.80 1.28
CA ALA A 159 2.67 -6.01 2.04
C ALA A 159 3.17 -7.46 1.89
N SER A 160 4.49 -7.68 1.76
CA SER A 160 5.02 -9.05 1.54
C SER A 160 4.68 -10.03 2.66
N ILE A 161 4.72 -9.59 3.92
CA ILE A 161 4.30 -10.38 5.08
C ILE A 161 2.82 -10.79 5.03
N GLU A 162 1.94 -9.92 4.52
CA GLU A 162 0.52 -10.24 4.35
C GLU A 162 0.30 -11.32 3.28
N ILE A 163 1.15 -11.35 2.24
CA ILE A 163 1.10 -12.37 1.17
C ILE A 163 1.62 -13.74 1.67
N GLU A 164 2.70 -13.77 2.46
CA GLU A 164 3.15 -15.00 3.12
C GLU A 164 2.09 -15.56 4.09
N GLU A 165 1.51 -14.69 4.93
CA GLU A 165 0.43 -15.04 5.84
C GLU A 165 -0.83 -15.55 5.14
N PHE A 166 -1.10 -15.02 3.94
CA PHE A 166 -2.19 -15.40 3.06
C PHE A 166 -1.99 -16.78 2.41
N ILE A 167 -0.75 -17.13 2.03
CA ILE A 167 -0.36 -18.44 1.49
C ILE A 167 -0.23 -19.51 2.59
N SER A 168 0.06 -19.12 3.83
CA SER A 168 0.30 -20.04 4.96
C SER A 168 -0.72 -21.17 5.17
N PRO A 169 -2.05 -21.04 4.87
CA PRO A 169 -2.99 -22.13 5.04
C PRO A 169 -2.73 -23.34 4.12
N ILE A 170 -2.08 -23.16 2.97
CA ILE A 170 -1.82 -24.25 2.00
C ILE A 170 -0.95 -25.34 2.63
N TYR A 171 0.02 -24.97 3.47
CA TYR A 171 0.85 -25.93 4.20
C TYR A 171 0.04 -26.88 5.09
N ASN A 172 -1.09 -26.41 5.63
CA ASN A 172 -1.99 -27.22 6.45
C ASN A 172 -2.92 -28.08 5.59
N GLU A 173 -3.54 -27.50 4.55
CA GLU A 173 -4.47 -28.20 3.65
C GLU A 173 -3.79 -29.37 2.91
N LEU A 174 -2.55 -29.18 2.46
CA LEU A 174 -1.75 -30.23 1.80
C LEU A 174 -1.05 -31.19 2.78
N GLY A 175 -1.30 -31.08 4.10
CA GLY A 175 -0.76 -32.00 5.11
C GLY A 175 0.77 -31.94 5.30
N ILE A 176 1.41 -30.86 4.87
CA ILE A 176 2.88 -30.72 4.71
C ILE A 176 3.64 -30.68 6.05
N ASN A 177 2.94 -30.50 7.18
CA ASN A 177 3.53 -30.52 8.51
C ASN A 177 4.14 -31.91 8.87
N ASN A 178 3.71 -32.99 8.21
CA ASN A 178 4.32 -34.31 8.35
C ASN A 178 5.65 -34.41 7.55
N LYS A 179 6.67 -35.09 8.09
CA LYS A 179 8.02 -35.16 7.47
C LYS A 179 8.18 -36.27 6.41
N SER A 180 7.24 -36.41 5.49
CA SER A 180 7.37 -37.37 4.36
C SER A 180 8.22 -36.77 3.22
N LYS A 181 8.80 -37.61 2.35
CA LYS A 181 9.54 -37.14 1.16
C LYS A 181 8.61 -36.39 0.18
N PHE A 182 7.37 -36.85 0.03
CA PHE A 182 6.31 -36.18 -0.73
C PHE A 182 6.05 -34.76 -0.22
N ASN A 183 6.09 -34.56 1.10
CA ASN A 183 5.88 -33.26 1.72
C ASN A 183 7.08 -32.31 1.61
N LEU A 184 8.26 -32.77 1.17
CA LEU A 184 9.40 -31.89 0.92
C LEU A 184 9.22 -31.11 -0.38
N GLU A 185 8.79 -31.77 -1.46
CA GLU A 185 8.62 -31.12 -2.78
C GLU A 185 7.63 -29.95 -2.71
N PHE A 186 6.49 -30.12 -2.02
CA PHE A 186 5.53 -29.03 -1.83
C PHE A 186 6.03 -27.90 -0.92
N ARG A 187 7.03 -28.12 -0.05
CA ARG A 187 7.64 -27.02 0.75
C ARG A 187 8.45 -26.07 -0.11
N ASP A 188 9.04 -26.57 -1.19
CA ASP A 188 9.81 -25.77 -2.14
C ASP A 188 8.90 -25.12 -3.21
N GLU A 189 7.78 -25.77 -3.53
CA GLU A 189 6.77 -25.23 -4.46
C GLU A 189 5.88 -24.13 -3.84
N ILE A 190 5.41 -24.25 -2.59
CA ILE A 190 4.49 -23.25 -2.02
C ILE A 190 5.06 -21.81 -2.02
N PRO A 191 6.34 -21.56 -1.69
CA PRO A 191 6.95 -20.24 -1.83
C PRO A 191 6.86 -19.64 -3.24
N LYS A 192 6.71 -20.46 -4.31
CA LYS A 192 6.51 -19.96 -5.68
C LYS A 192 5.19 -19.20 -5.85
N PHE A 193 4.17 -19.47 -5.03
CA PHE A 193 2.92 -18.68 -5.06
C PHE A 193 3.17 -17.21 -4.72
N ASN A 194 4.12 -16.87 -3.84
CA ASN A 194 4.48 -15.47 -3.58
C ASN A 194 4.92 -14.78 -4.89
N LYS A 195 5.68 -15.47 -5.74
CA LYS A 195 6.25 -14.96 -7.01
C LYS A 195 5.14 -14.75 -8.03
N LEU A 196 4.26 -15.73 -8.14
CA LEU A 196 3.11 -15.71 -9.04
C LEU A 196 2.16 -14.55 -8.65
N ILE A 197 1.82 -14.43 -7.37
CA ILE A 197 1.03 -13.31 -6.82
C ILE A 197 1.70 -11.96 -7.11
N PHE A 198 3.00 -11.81 -6.83
CA PHE A 198 3.70 -10.55 -7.07
C PHE A 198 3.80 -10.20 -8.56
N HIS A 199 4.07 -11.18 -9.43
CA HIS A 199 4.06 -10.98 -10.88
C HIS A 199 2.70 -10.46 -11.34
N HIS A 200 1.61 -11.13 -10.97
CA HIS A 200 0.25 -10.71 -11.31
C HIS A 200 -0.09 -9.32 -10.73
N ILE A 201 0.37 -9.01 -9.50
CA ILE A 201 0.20 -7.68 -8.90
C ILE A 201 0.91 -6.61 -9.73
N PHE A 202 2.18 -6.83 -10.10
CA PHE A 202 2.97 -5.88 -10.86
C PHE A 202 2.45 -5.69 -12.29
N LYS A 203 1.82 -6.72 -12.88
CA LYS A 203 1.23 -6.69 -14.22
C LYS A 203 -0.17 -6.04 -14.25
N TYR A 204 -1.01 -6.27 -13.24
CA TYR A 204 -2.44 -5.91 -13.32
C TYR A 204 -2.99 -4.98 -12.21
N SER A 205 -2.30 -4.79 -11.08
CA SER A 205 -2.85 -4.03 -9.93
C SER A 205 -2.73 -2.50 -10.09
N ILE A 206 -3.19 -1.94 -11.21
CA ILE A 206 -3.09 -0.50 -11.59
C ILE A 206 -3.62 0.50 -10.53
N ASN A 207 -4.44 0.02 -9.59
CA ASN A 207 -4.98 0.83 -8.50
C ASN A 207 -4.08 0.88 -7.26
N LEU A 208 -2.99 0.10 -7.19
CA LEU A 208 -2.09 0.03 -6.03
C LEU A 208 -1.60 1.42 -5.62
N LYS A 209 -1.57 1.67 -4.30
CA LYS A 209 -1.12 2.95 -3.71
C LYS A 209 0.00 2.74 -2.70
N LEU A 210 -0.15 1.74 -1.82
CA LEU A 210 0.84 1.34 -0.85
C LEU A 210 1.45 0.00 -1.27
N PHE A 211 2.75 0.00 -1.54
CA PHE A 211 3.54 -1.22 -1.69
C PHE A 211 4.56 -1.29 -0.56
N ASP A 212 4.51 -2.38 0.22
CA ASP A 212 5.35 -2.63 1.39
C ASP A 212 6.14 -3.93 1.21
N LEU A 213 7.46 -3.82 1.31
CA LEU A 213 8.40 -4.86 0.93
C LEU A 213 9.35 -5.18 2.09
N ASP A 214 8.83 -5.96 3.03
CA ASP A 214 9.45 -6.24 4.34
C ASP A 214 10.55 -7.30 4.29
N HIS A 215 10.39 -8.25 3.39
CA HIS A 215 11.39 -9.23 3.05
C HIS A 215 11.32 -9.45 1.54
N TRP A 216 12.41 -9.94 0.98
CA TRP A 216 12.38 -10.41 -0.38
C TRP A 216 12.21 -11.92 -0.41
N MET A 217 11.48 -12.38 -1.42
CA MET A 217 11.33 -13.81 -1.69
C MET A 217 12.70 -14.48 -1.84
N LYS A 218 12.95 -15.50 -1.03
CA LYS A 218 14.01 -16.47 -1.31
C LYS A 218 13.68 -17.18 -2.63
N ASN A 219 14.71 -17.35 -3.45
CA ASN A 219 14.68 -17.97 -4.78
C ASN A 219 14.01 -17.09 -5.88
N ASP A 220 14.30 -17.43 -7.13
CA ASP A 220 14.34 -16.44 -8.21
C ASP A 220 13.02 -16.11 -8.90
N ILE A 221 12.88 -14.84 -9.30
CA ILE A 221 11.83 -14.42 -10.22
C ILE A 221 12.49 -14.41 -11.60
N ILE A 222 11.94 -15.24 -12.48
CA ILE A 222 12.46 -15.57 -13.81
C ILE A 222 11.93 -14.53 -14.81
N THR A 223 12.72 -14.24 -15.83
CA THR A 223 12.29 -13.68 -17.11
C THR A 223 11.41 -14.72 -17.82
N ILE A 224 10.10 -14.49 -17.87
CA ILE A 224 9.12 -15.46 -18.44
C ILE A 224 9.18 -15.48 -20.00
N ASP A 225 10.17 -14.81 -20.61
CA ASP A 225 10.24 -14.47 -22.04
C ASP A 225 11.66 -14.59 -22.64
N ASP A 226 12.60 -15.23 -21.94
CA ASP A 226 13.83 -15.68 -22.59
C ASP A 226 13.51 -17.07 -23.18
N ASN A 227 13.29 -17.14 -24.49
CA ASN A 227 13.34 -18.43 -25.18
C ASN A 227 14.79 -18.91 -25.08
N ASP A 228 14.99 -20.09 -24.50
CA ASP A 228 16.29 -20.75 -24.45
C ASP A 228 16.72 -21.09 -25.89
N ASP A 229 17.45 -20.17 -26.52
CA ASP A 229 18.23 -20.42 -27.73
C ASP A 229 19.51 -21.13 -27.28
N ASP A 230 19.37 -22.42 -26.98
CA ASP A 230 20.46 -23.35 -26.68
C ASP A 230 21.34 -23.53 -27.94
N GLY A 231 22.12 -22.48 -28.24
CA GLY A 231 23.22 -22.52 -29.19
C GLY A 231 24.45 -23.12 -28.53
N ASP A 232 24.69 -24.40 -28.78
CA ASP A 232 25.98 -25.04 -28.52
C ASP A 232 27.09 -24.23 -29.21
N ASP A 233 28.06 -23.69 -28.45
CA ASP A 233 29.30 -23.13 -29.00
C ASP A 233 30.49 -23.59 -28.15
N ASP A 234 31.16 -24.64 -28.64
CA ASP A 234 32.41 -25.15 -28.11
C ASP A 234 33.58 -24.24 -28.55
N GLY A 235 34.28 -23.57 -27.63
CA GLY A 235 35.55 -22.93 -27.97
C GLY A 235 36.10 -21.87 -27.01
N ASP A 236 37.12 -22.28 -26.26
CA ASP A 236 38.32 -21.53 -25.81
C ASP A 236 38.29 -20.02 -25.49
N ASP A 237 38.81 -19.70 -24.30
CA ASP A 237 39.66 -18.56 -23.95
C ASP A 237 39.34 -17.16 -24.51
N ASP A 238 38.62 -16.35 -23.71
CA ASP A 238 39.14 -15.02 -23.31
C ASP A 238 38.44 -14.45 -22.06
N GLU A 239 39.16 -14.30 -20.96
CA GLU A 239 38.63 -13.79 -19.68
C GLU A 239 38.58 -12.25 -19.64
N VAL A 240 37.95 -11.62 -20.66
CA VAL A 240 37.89 -10.16 -20.79
C VAL A 240 36.46 -9.65 -21.08
N HIS A 241 35.94 -8.86 -20.14
CA HIS A 241 34.76 -7.98 -20.32
C HIS A 241 33.38 -8.60 -20.63
N LYS A 242 32.88 -9.51 -19.77
CA LYS A 242 31.41 -9.62 -19.53
C LYS A 242 30.87 -8.39 -18.76
N VAL A 243 30.89 -7.23 -19.41
CA VAL A 243 30.14 -6.05 -18.98
C VAL A 243 28.67 -6.46 -18.96
N HIS A 244 28.08 -6.51 -17.77
CA HIS A 244 26.67 -6.81 -17.60
C HIS A 244 25.86 -5.75 -18.34
N GLN A 245 25.29 -6.11 -19.49
CA GLN A 245 24.33 -5.24 -20.18
C GLN A 245 23.11 -5.06 -19.26
N VAL A 246 23.04 -3.89 -18.63
CA VAL A 246 21.89 -3.50 -17.81
C VAL A 246 20.71 -3.35 -18.77
N HIS A 247 19.94 -4.43 -18.90
CA HIS A 247 18.71 -4.45 -19.68
C HIS A 247 17.85 -3.25 -19.29
N GLN A 248 17.45 -2.47 -20.28
CA GLN A 248 16.63 -1.29 -20.02
C GLN A 248 15.27 -1.77 -19.51
N VAL A 249 14.85 -1.20 -18.39
CA VAL A 249 13.55 -1.49 -17.78
C VAL A 249 12.52 -0.59 -18.45
N HIS A 250 11.45 -1.16 -19.01
CA HIS A 250 10.43 -0.42 -19.73
C HIS A 250 9.18 -0.18 -18.86
N VAL A 251 8.36 0.81 -19.25
CA VAL A 251 7.15 1.18 -18.49
C VAL A 251 6.09 0.06 -18.45
N TYR A 252 6.15 -0.85 -19.43
CA TYR A 252 5.22 -1.98 -19.59
C TYR A 252 5.62 -3.22 -18.78
N ASP A 253 6.79 -3.24 -18.15
CA ASP A 253 7.28 -4.37 -17.36
C ASP A 253 6.43 -4.56 -16.08
N TYR A 254 6.09 -3.45 -15.40
CA TYR A 254 5.39 -3.46 -14.11
C TYR A 254 4.30 -2.36 -14.01
N PRO A 255 3.35 -2.25 -14.95
CA PRO A 255 2.37 -1.14 -15.00
C PRO A 255 1.45 -1.06 -13.78
N GLY A 256 1.23 -2.17 -13.06
CA GLY A 256 0.53 -2.19 -11.77
C GLY A 256 1.25 -1.40 -10.67
N LEU A 257 2.57 -1.22 -10.75
CA LEU A 257 3.33 -0.41 -9.80
C LEU A 257 3.28 1.10 -10.10
N PHE A 258 2.96 1.51 -11.34
CA PHE A 258 3.00 2.92 -11.75
C PHE A 258 2.17 3.87 -10.86
N GLY A 259 1.09 3.34 -10.28
CA GLY A 259 0.15 4.09 -9.45
C GLY A 259 0.58 4.36 -8.00
N ILE A 260 1.69 3.79 -7.51
CA ILE A 260 2.04 3.87 -6.07
C ILE A 260 2.36 5.30 -5.61
N ASN A 261 1.92 5.61 -4.38
CA ASN A 261 2.18 6.89 -3.71
C ASN A 261 2.84 6.74 -2.33
N LYS A 262 2.86 5.52 -1.77
CA LYS A 262 3.61 5.14 -0.58
C LYS A 262 4.41 3.88 -0.87
N PHE A 263 5.73 3.97 -0.75
CA PHE A 263 6.63 2.85 -0.91
C PHE A 263 7.39 2.63 0.39
N LYS A 264 7.31 1.41 0.91
CA LYS A 264 8.04 0.97 2.09
C LYS A 264 8.93 -0.19 1.70
N ILE A 265 10.13 -0.23 2.25
CA ILE A 265 11.05 -1.33 2.03
C ILE A 265 11.92 -1.59 3.25
N LYS A 266 12.16 -2.86 3.55
CA LYS A 266 13.15 -3.29 4.53
C LYS A 266 14.20 -4.19 3.86
N ASN A 267 15.36 -4.29 4.47
CA ASN A 267 16.39 -5.30 4.15
C ASN A 267 16.96 -5.19 2.73
N ILE A 268 17.02 -3.95 2.19
CA ILE A 268 17.36 -3.64 0.79
C ILE A 268 18.62 -4.36 0.28
N GLY A 269 19.63 -4.60 1.11
CA GLY A 269 20.87 -5.24 0.67
C GLY A 269 20.77 -6.72 0.32
N ALA A 270 19.77 -7.44 0.84
CA ALA A 270 19.43 -8.79 0.38
C ALA A 270 18.63 -8.79 -0.93
N ILE A 271 17.99 -7.66 -1.27
CA ILE A 271 17.14 -7.51 -2.45
C ILE A 271 17.97 -7.10 -3.69
N VAL A 272 18.99 -6.28 -3.46
CA VAL A 272 19.91 -5.78 -4.49
C VAL A 272 20.80 -6.87 -5.08
N GLU A 273 21.10 -7.93 -4.33
CA GLU A 273 21.95 -9.05 -4.80
C GLU A 273 21.26 -9.96 -5.84
N GLY A 274 19.98 -9.74 -6.14
CA GLY A 274 19.31 -10.42 -7.26
C GLY A 274 18.47 -9.52 -8.17
N LYS A 275 17.81 -8.47 -7.66
CA LYS A 275 16.61 -7.91 -8.37
C LYS A 275 16.57 -6.38 -8.40
N SER A 276 17.61 -5.78 -8.98
CA SER A 276 17.71 -4.33 -9.26
C SER A 276 16.59 -3.78 -10.17
N LYS A 277 16.05 -4.60 -11.10
CA LYS A 277 15.05 -4.20 -12.10
C LYS A 277 13.81 -3.51 -11.49
N ILE A 278 13.27 -4.00 -10.38
CA ILE A 278 12.07 -3.40 -9.74
C ILE A 278 12.39 -2.03 -9.13
N PHE A 279 13.54 -1.87 -8.48
CA PHE A 279 13.98 -0.56 -7.98
C PHE A 279 14.26 0.43 -9.10
N GLN A 280 14.84 -0.06 -10.19
CA GLN A 280 15.07 0.73 -11.39
C GLN A 280 13.70 1.17 -11.96
N PHE A 281 12.71 0.28 -12.05
CA PHE A 281 11.35 0.66 -12.45
C PHE A 281 10.74 1.72 -11.53
N ILE A 282 10.76 1.50 -10.22
CA ILE A 282 10.19 2.43 -9.24
C ILE A 282 10.87 3.81 -9.35
N SER A 283 12.20 3.85 -9.42
CA SER A 283 12.96 5.09 -9.62
C SER A 283 12.69 5.73 -10.99
N THR A 284 12.46 4.94 -12.04
CA THR A 284 12.33 5.41 -13.42
C THR A 284 10.93 5.87 -13.78
N TYR A 285 9.89 5.26 -13.20
CA TYR A 285 8.49 5.46 -13.60
C TYR A 285 7.57 5.88 -12.45
N CYS A 286 7.81 5.46 -11.20
CA CYS A 286 6.97 5.82 -10.07
C CYS A 286 7.38 7.20 -9.51
N LYS A 287 6.91 8.28 -10.15
CA LYS A 287 7.30 9.69 -9.85
C LYS A 287 6.45 10.40 -8.79
N ASN A 288 5.42 9.73 -8.28
CA ASN A 288 4.40 10.30 -7.39
C ASN A 288 4.46 9.69 -5.98
N ILE A 289 5.60 9.12 -5.57
CA ILE A 289 5.79 8.61 -4.21
C ILE A 289 5.92 9.80 -3.27
N THR A 290 4.90 9.97 -2.44
CA THR A 290 4.74 11.02 -1.43
C THR A 290 5.25 10.60 -0.05
N CYS A 291 5.35 9.30 0.21
CA CYS A 291 5.82 8.72 1.45
C CYS A 291 6.80 7.58 1.12
N LEU A 292 8.05 7.72 1.58
CA LEU A 292 9.12 6.74 1.37
C LEU A 292 9.69 6.29 2.72
N GLU A 293 9.70 4.99 2.98
CA GLU A 293 10.15 4.40 4.24
C GLU A 293 11.18 3.30 3.94
N ILE A 294 12.38 3.42 4.50
CA ILE A 294 13.52 2.57 4.18
C ILE A 294 14.14 2.03 5.47
N SER A 295 14.08 0.72 5.69
CA SER A 295 14.81 0.04 6.76
C SER A 295 15.98 -0.73 6.18
N LEU A 296 17.17 -0.47 6.71
CA LEU A 296 18.40 -1.13 6.29
C LEU A 296 18.75 -2.27 7.25
N PHE A 297 19.50 -3.27 6.80
CA PHE A 297 20.35 -4.04 7.72
C PHE A 297 21.68 -3.30 7.95
N SER A 298 22.34 -3.59 9.07
CA SER A 298 23.49 -2.83 9.59
C SER A 298 24.68 -2.67 8.65
N LEU A 299 24.81 -3.54 7.63
CA LEU A 299 25.87 -3.53 6.63
C LEU A 299 25.41 -3.07 5.22
N ASP A 300 24.10 -2.89 5.00
CA ASP A 300 23.55 -2.53 3.68
C ASP A 300 24.06 -1.15 3.23
N TYR A 301 24.02 -0.16 4.13
CA TYR A 301 24.39 1.22 3.81
C TYR A 301 25.85 1.41 3.37
N SER A 302 26.72 0.45 3.70
CA SER A 302 28.13 0.46 3.26
C SER A 302 28.30 0.14 1.77
N LYS A 303 27.31 -0.50 1.13
CA LYS A 303 27.39 -0.85 -0.30
C LYS A 303 27.01 0.38 -1.14
N LYS A 304 27.97 0.90 -1.94
CA LYS A 304 27.80 2.12 -2.76
C LYS A 304 26.59 2.09 -3.71
N ASN A 305 26.22 0.90 -4.19
CA ASN A 305 25.03 0.70 -5.02
C ASN A 305 23.72 1.01 -4.27
N ILE A 306 23.58 0.56 -3.03
CA ILE A 306 22.38 0.80 -2.20
C ILE A 306 22.21 2.28 -1.92
N LEU A 307 23.27 2.99 -1.53
CA LEU A 307 23.21 4.44 -1.33
C LEU A 307 22.77 5.18 -2.61
N LYS A 308 23.36 4.82 -3.76
CA LYS A 308 22.98 5.38 -5.07
C LYS A 308 21.51 5.10 -5.42
N MET A 309 20.99 3.92 -5.09
CA MET A 309 19.59 3.56 -5.29
C MET A 309 18.65 4.41 -4.41
N ILE A 310 18.97 4.61 -3.13
CA ILE A 310 18.18 5.45 -2.22
C ILE A 310 18.18 6.91 -2.71
N ILE A 311 19.34 7.44 -3.11
CA ILE A 311 19.45 8.80 -3.68
C ILE A 311 18.62 8.93 -4.96
N ASN A 312 18.67 7.94 -5.86
CA ASN A 312 17.85 7.93 -7.08
C ASN A 312 16.35 7.86 -6.79
N LEU A 313 15.91 7.08 -5.79
CA LEU A 313 14.52 7.05 -5.35
C LEU A 313 14.06 8.42 -4.85
N ILE A 314 14.85 9.10 -4.01
CA ILE A 314 14.55 10.46 -3.50
C ILE A 314 14.51 11.48 -4.65
N LYS A 315 15.55 11.50 -5.49
CA LYS A 315 15.70 12.43 -6.62
C LYS A 315 14.57 12.32 -7.66
N SER A 316 14.04 11.12 -7.86
CA SER A 316 13.03 10.85 -8.89
C SER A 316 11.61 11.29 -8.51
N GLN A 317 11.33 11.63 -7.26
CA GLN A 317 9.98 12.02 -6.85
C GLN A 317 9.69 13.49 -7.15
N LYS A 318 8.46 13.77 -7.62
CA LYS A 318 8.01 15.15 -7.86
C LYS A 318 7.80 15.93 -6.57
N ARG A 319 7.28 15.28 -5.53
CA ARG A 319 6.91 15.86 -4.22
C ARG A 319 6.94 14.79 -3.12
N LEU A 320 8.05 14.69 -2.39
CA LEU A 320 8.15 13.83 -1.22
C LEU A 320 7.71 14.60 0.03
N TYR A 321 6.64 14.16 0.70
CA TYR A 321 6.09 14.80 1.91
C TYR A 321 6.60 14.14 3.19
N GLU A 322 6.76 12.80 3.19
CA GLU A 322 7.23 12.00 4.31
C GLU A 322 8.43 11.14 3.87
N PHE A 323 9.54 11.25 4.58
CA PHE A 323 10.69 10.34 4.43
C PHE A 323 11.07 9.73 5.77
N ARG A 324 11.28 8.41 5.77
CA ARG A 324 11.73 7.66 6.94
C ARG A 324 12.91 6.78 6.59
N ILE A 325 13.92 6.77 7.45
CA ILE A 325 15.04 5.83 7.33
C ILE A 325 15.47 5.27 8.68
N SER A 326 15.78 3.98 8.71
CA SER A 326 16.30 3.30 9.89
C SER A 326 17.58 2.50 9.59
N HIS A 327 18.39 2.32 10.64
CA HIS A 327 19.59 1.47 10.66
C HIS A 327 20.68 1.82 9.64
N VAL A 328 20.87 3.12 9.37
CA VAL A 328 22.07 3.62 8.70
C VAL A 328 23.31 3.15 9.47
N ASN A 329 24.29 2.56 8.76
CA ASN A 329 25.43 1.84 9.37
C ASN A 329 26.09 2.70 10.47
N ARG A 330 26.36 2.11 11.64
CA ARG A 330 26.95 2.77 12.82
C ARG A 330 28.22 3.58 12.52
N ASN A 331 28.98 3.20 11.49
CA ASN A 331 30.22 3.86 11.10
C ASN A 331 30.02 4.99 10.07
N ASN A 332 28.92 4.96 9.32
CA ASN A 332 28.63 5.95 8.28
C ASN A 332 27.66 7.01 8.82
N ASP A 333 27.70 8.19 8.21
CA ASP A 333 26.76 9.29 8.43
C ASP A 333 25.55 9.25 7.46
N ILE A 334 24.57 10.08 7.75
CA ILE A 334 23.35 10.27 6.95
C ILE A 334 23.54 11.33 5.85
N ASP A 335 24.71 11.94 5.73
CA ASP A 335 24.90 13.22 5.05
C ASP A 335 24.53 13.16 3.55
N PRO A 336 24.93 12.13 2.76
CA PRO A 336 24.53 12.01 1.36
C PRO A 336 23.00 11.86 1.16
N ILE A 337 22.29 11.33 2.15
CA ILE A 337 20.82 11.26 2.13
C ILE A 337 20.22 12.62 2.49
N MET A 338 20.75 13.31 3.50
CA MET A 338 20.29 14.65 3.87
C MET A 338 20.52 15.66 2.75
N GLU A 339 21.69 15.62 2.10
CA GLU A 339 22.00 16.44 0.93
C GLU A 339 21.01 16.20 -0.21
N SER A 340 20.68 14.93 -0.49
CA SER A 340 19.68 14.56 -1.51
C SER A 340 18.27 15.05 -1.15
N LEU A 341 17.83 14.84 0.10
CA LEU A 341 16.53 15.33 0.60
C LEU A 341 16.42 16.85 0.49
N TYR A 342 17.47 17.57 0.85
CA TYR A 342 17.51 19.03 0.73
C TYR A 342 17.54 19.49 -0.73
N SER A 343 18.43 18.94 -1.55
CA SER A 343 18.61 19.35 -2.95
C SER A 343 17.38 19.13 -3.81
N TYR A 344 16.63 18.04 -3.59
CA TYR A 344 15.50 17.67 -4.44
C TYR A 344 14.13 17.85 -3.78
N GLN A 345 14.01 17.83 -2.45
CA GLN A 345 12.71 17.73 -1.75
C GLN A 345 12.46 18.80 -0.66
N ARG A 346 13.39 19.73 -0.39
CA ARG A 346 13.25 20.76 0.67
C ARG A 346 11.93 21.56 0.63
N ASN A 347 11.41 21.83 -0.56
CA ASN A 347 10.17 22.60 -0.77
C ASN A 347 8.89 21.79 -0.49
N TYR A 348 8.99 20.51 -0.13
CA TYR A 348 7.87 19.58 0.02
C TYR A 348 7.90 18.79 1.33
N LEU A 349 9.08 18.45 1.88
CA LEU A 349 9.18 17.65 3.09
C LEU A 349 8.45 18.30 4.28
N ILE A 350 7.50 17.55 4.86
CA ILE A 350 6.72 17.93 6.04
C ILE A 350 7.09 17.03 7.23
N LYS A 351 7.44 15.77 6.96
CA LYS A 351 7.73 14.76 7.98
C LYS A 351 9.04 14.02 7.74
N LEU A 352 9.87 13.94 8.77
CA LEU A 352 11.09 13.13 8.80
C LEU A 352 11.12 12.19 10.00
N SER A 353 11.59 10.97 9.78
CA SER A 353 11.75 9.95 10.81
C SER A 353 13.09 9.26 10.66
N PHE A 354 13.92 9.33 11.70
CA PHE A 354 15.23 8.70 11.76
C PHE A 354 15.27 7.71 12.93
N THR A 355 15.79 6.51 12.70
CA THR A 355 15.85 5.45 13.73
C THR A 355 17.20 4.73 13.67
N PHE A 356 17.96 4.71 14.77
CA PHE A 356 19.36 4.23 14.79
C PHE A 356 20.25 4.91 13.74
N VAL A 357 20.15 6.24 13.60
CA VAL A 357 20.94 7.05 12.65
C VAL A 357 21.99 7.88 13.39
N LYS A 358 23.20 7.98 12.82
CA LYS A 358 24.27 8.87 13.29
C LYS A 358 24.27 10.16 12.46
N PHE A 359 24.19 11.29 13.14
CA PHE A 359 24.30 12.62 12.52
C PHE A 359 25.74 13.17 12.54
N THR A 360 25.95 14.20 11.74
CA THR A 360 27.13 15.08 11.74
C THR A 360 26.67 16.53 11.89
N GLU A 361 27.62 17.46 11.88
CA GLU A 361 27.31 18.88 11.81
C GLU A 361 26.58 19.25 10.50
N ASP A 362 26.99 18.69 9.36
CA ASP A 362 26.41 18.99 8.05
C ASP A 362 24.98 18.46 7.88
N SER A 363 24.68 17.26 8.37
CA SER A 363 23.31 16.74 8.32
C SER A 363 22.35 17.50 9.24
N LEU A 364 22.80 17.96 10.41
CA LEU A 364 22.00 18.83 11.27
C LEU A 364 21.83 20.23 10.65
N ASN A 365 22.89 20.80 10.08
CA ASN A 365 22.85 22.09 9.35
C ASN A 365 21.93 22.02 8.12
N THR A 366 21.71 20.83 7.58
CA THR A 366 20.78 20.58 6.48
C THR A 366 19.35 20.40 7.00
N LEU A 367 19.16 19.73 8.13
CA LEU A 367 17.86 19.51 8.79
C LEU A 367 17.17 20.82 9.14
N VAL A 368 17.90 21.79 9.72
CA VAL A 368 17.33 23.09 10.13
C VAL A 368 16.90 23.98 8.97
N LYS A 369 17.44 23.76 7.76
CA LYS A 369 17.08 24.50 6.53
C LYS A 369 15.81 23.97 5.85
N LEU A 370 15.13 22.98 6.43
CA LEU A 370 13.88 22.43 5.90
C LEU A 370 12.68 23.23 6.43
N GLU A 371 12.46 24.42 5.87
CA GLU A 371 11.46 25.42 6.29
C GLU A 371 10.01 24.90 6.43
N ARG A 372 9.68 23.76 5.78
CA ARG A 372 8.34 23.14 5.80
C ARG A 372 8.21 21.95 6.75
N LEU A 373 9.31 21.55 7.40
CA LEU A 373 9.32 20.42 8.33
C LEU A 373 8.47 20.75 9.56
N LYS A 374 7.50 19.89 9.86
CA LYS A 374 6.56 20.04 10.98
C LYS A 374 6.55 18.85 11.94
N ASP A 375 6.93 17.67 11.46
CA ASP A 375 6.90 16.43 12.23
C ASP A 375 8.27 15.76 12.16
N LEU A 376 8.98 15.73 13.30
CA LEU A 376 10.30 15.15 13.41
C LEU A 376 10.29 14.00 14.43
N THR A 377 10.80 12.84 14.02
CA THR A 377 10.91 11.65 14.86
C THR A 377 12.36 11.18 14.91
N LEU A 378 12.94 11.10 16.11
CA LEU A 378 14.34 10.75 16.37
C LEU A 378 14.41 9.62 17.41
N ILE A 379 14.73 8.41 16.96
CA ILE A 379 14.70 7.19 17.79
C ILE A 379 16.09 6.56 17.81
N PHE A 380 16.72 6.45 18.97
CA PHE A 380 18.07 5.90 19.17
C PHE A 380 19.15 6.52 18.26
N CYS A 381 19.00 7.79 17.91
CA CYS A 381 19.95 8.55 17.10
C CYS A 381 21.20 8.95 17.90
N LYS A 382 22.32 9.13 17.18
CA LYS A 382 23.61 9.55 17.75
C LYS A 382 24.05 10.90 17.16
N ASN A 383 24.90 11.60 17.89
CA ASN A 383 25.56 12.84 17.46
C ASN A 383 24.59 13.98 17.06
N ILE A 384 23.36 13.96 17.59
CA ILE A 384 22.56 15.18 17.67
C ILE A 384 23.31 16.11 18.65
N THR A 385 23.44 17.41 18.33
CA THR A 385 24.19 18.36 19.17
C THR A 385 23.50 19.71 19.22
N ASN A 386 23.75 20.44 20.31
CA ASN A 386 23.00 21.65 20.69
C ASN A 386 23.28 22.84 19.74
N ASN A 387 24.49 22.93 19.19
CA ASN A 387 24.98 24.15 18.55
C ASN A 387 24.26 24.50 17.24
N ILE A 388 23.66 23.52 16.58
CA ILE A 388 23.13 23.64 15.23
C ILE A 388 21.62 23.83 15.20
N LEU A 389 20.93 23.38 16.25
CA LEU A 389 19.49 23.57 16.39
C LEU A 389 19.11 25.03 16.66
N ASN A 390 20.06 25.95 16.85
CA ASN A 390 19.85 27.38 17.11
C ASN A 390 19.26 28.19 15.92
N GLN A 391 18.53 27.55 15.02
CA GLN A 391 17.78 28.17 13.91
C GLN A 391 16.30 27.81 14.02
N ASP A 392 15.44 28.61 13.37
CA ASP A 392 13.99 28.72 13.59
C ASP A 392 13.17 27.47 13.17
N LEU A 393 13.38 26.33 13.85
CA LEU A 393 12.70 25.05 13.64
C LEU A 393 11.26 25.09 14.19
N ARG A 394 10.31 25.45 13.33
CA ARG A 394 8.88 25.58 13.68
C ARG A 394 8.11 24.25 13.60
N LEU A 395 8.57 23.27 14.38
CA LEU A 395 7.96 21.94 14.48
C LEU A 395 6.60 22.01 15.20
N GLU A 396 5.62 21.24 14.72
CA GLU A 396 4.33 21.03 15.39
C GLU A 396 4.28 19.70 16.16
N ARG A 397 5.05 18.68 15.71
CA ARG A 397 5.21 17.39 16.39
C ARG A 397 6.69 17.03 16.52
N LEU A 398 7.06 16.58 17.71
CA LEU A 398 8.40 16.05 18.01
C LEU A 398 8.28 14.73 18.77
N GLN A 399 8.94 13.68 18.27
CA GLN A 399 9.09 12.40 18.95
C GLN A 399 10.56 12.10 19.19
N ILE A 400 10.94 11.90 20.45
CA ILE A 400 12.32 11.57 20.86
C ILE A 400 12.32 10.34 21.78
N SER A 401 13.07 9.32 21.36
CA SER A 401 13.34 8.12 22.17
C SER A 401 14.84 7.90 22.22
N CYS A 402 15.48 8.24 23.34
CA CYS A 402 16.94 8.25 23.48
C CYS A 402 17.40 7.64 24.82
N VAL A 403 18.68 7.28 24.89
CA VAL A 403 19.32 6.80 26.12
C VAL A 403 19.47 7.92 27.16
N PRO A 404 19.58 7.61 28.47
CA PRO A 404 19.57 8.62 29.55
C PRO A 404 20.65 9.72 29.47
N SER A 405 21.71 9.59 28.68
CA SER A 405 22.69 10.68 28.49
C SER A 405 22.16 11.88 27.69
N PHE A 406 20.95 11.81 27.11
CA PHE A 406 20.34 12.86 26.28
C PHE A 406 19.66 14.02 27.05
N TYR A 407 19.60 14.01 28.39
CA TYR A 407 18.77 14.96 29.15
C TYR A 407 19.02 16.45 28.84
N ASN A 408 20.29 16.87 28.79
CA ASN A 408 20.63 18.27 28.52
C ASN A 408 20.21 18.63 27.08
N MET A 409 20.64 17.81 26.11
CA MET A 409 20.31 17.96 24.70
C MET A 409 18.80 18.02 24.42
N LEU A 410 17.97 17.28 25.18
CA LEU A 410 16.52 17.43 25.07
C LEU A 410 16.05 18.83 25.48
N LEU A 411 16.54 19.37 26.60
CA LEU A 411 16.20 20.76 26.98
C LEU A 411 16.64 21.74 25.90
N ASP A 412 17.80 21.51 25.28
CA ASP A 412 18.32 22.37 24.20
C ASP A 412 17.47 22.27 22.92
N ILE A 413 16.99 21.07 22.55
CA ILE A 413 16.00 20.89 21.47
C ILE A 413 14.68 21.61 21.80
N LEU A 414 14.19 21.49 23.04
CA LEU A 414 12.93 22.11 23.46
C LEU A 414 13.03 23.63 23.64
N ASN A 415 14.21 24.17 23.98
CA ASN A 415 14.47 25.62 23.99
C ASN A 415 14.29 26.24 22.60
N VAL A 416 14.61 25.49 21.54
CA VAL A 416 14.48 25.92 20.14
C VAL A 416 13.04 25.80 19.66
N CYS A 417 12.47 24.59 19.68
CA CYS A 417 11.21 24.29 18.98
C CYS A 417 9.99 24.21 19.90
N GLY A 418 10.18 24.16 21.23
CA GLY A 418 9.10 23.93 22.21
C GLY A 418 7.95 24.94 22.08
N GLY A 419 8.27 26.20 21.77
CA GLY A 419 7.27 27.25 21.54
C GLY A 419 6.26 26.96 20.43
N THR A 420 6.58 26.12 19.43
CA THR A 420 5.66 25.76 18.34
C THR A 420 5.06 24.36 18.46
N LEU A 421 5.57 23.51 19.38
CA LEU A 421 5.12 22.13 19.55
C LEU A 421 3.68 22.05 20.06
N LYS A 422 2.91 21.16 19.42
CA LYS A 422 1.55 20.75 19.81
C LYS A 422 1.55 19.32 20.33
N VAL A 423 2.36 18.44 19.72
CA VAL A 423 2.48 17.03 20.08
C VAL A 423 3.94 16.74 20.49
N LEU A 424 4.13 16.19 21.68
CA LEU A 424 5.45 15.81 22.18
C LEU A 424 5.43 14.38 22.72
N ASP A 425 6.16 13.50 22.05
CA ASP A 425 6.30 12.09 22.42
C ASP A 425 7.71 11.83 22.98
N LEU A 426 7.80 11.47 24.25
CA LEU A 426 9.05 11.23 24.97
C LEU A 426 9.05 9.85 25.62
N ASN A 427 10.10 9.07 25.39
CA ASN A 427 10.37 7.86 26.17
C ASN A 427 11.51 8.16 27.15
N ILE A 428 11.19 8.85 28.25
CA ILE A 428 12.13 9.37 29.25
C ILE A 428 11.52 9.37 30.66
N HIS A 429 12.25 8.85 31.64
CA HIS A 429 11.74 8.54 32.97
C HIS A 429 12.28 9.48 34.08
N PHE A 430 11.83 10.75 34.17
CA PHE A 430 12.26 11.66 35.26
C PHE A 430 11.22 12.74 35.69
N LYS A 431 10.62 12.59 36.87
CA LYS A 431 9.59 13.52 37.42
C LYS A 431 10.02 15.01 37.51
N PRO A 432 11.26 15.36 37.93
CA PRO A 432 11.71 16.76 37.96
C PRO A 432 11.66 17.49 36.61
N PHE A 433 11.57 16.75 35.50
CA PHE A 433 11.65 17.29 34.14
C PHE A 433 10.31 17.83 33.60
N GLN A 434 9.18 17.33 34.12
CA GLN A 434 7.83 17.70 33.65
C GLN A 434 7.57 19.22 33.74
N LYS A 435 7.99 19.87 34.84
CA LYS A 435 7.85 21.32 35.01
C LYS A 435 8.64 22.13 33.98
N LYS A 436 9.81 21.64 33.54
CA LYS A 436 10.60 22.29 32.48
C LYS A 436 9.95 22.12 31.11
N ILE A 437 9.43 20.94 30.78
CA ILE A 437 8.69 20.73 29.52
C ILE A 437 7.51 21.70 29.44
N ILE A 438 6.69 21.78 30.48
CA ILE A 438 5.51 22.68 30.52
C ILE A 438 5.91 24.15 30.30
N ALA A 439 7.04 24.59 30.86
CA ALA A 439 7.54 25.95 30.68
C ALA A 439 8.08 26.22 29.26
N LEU A 440 8.76 25.25 28.65
CA LEU A 440 9.35 25.39 27.32
C LEU A 440 8.35 25.16 26.18
N CYS A 441 7.29 24.41 26.44
CA CYS A 441 6.34 23.94 25.43
C CYS A 441 4.89 24.32 25.78
N PRO A 442 4.57 25.63 25.84
CA PRO A 442 3.28 26.12 26.34
C PRO A 442 2.08 25.77 25.45
N ASN A 443 2.31 25.36 24.19
CA ASN A 443 1.28 25.08 23.19
C ASN A 443 0.96 23.58 23.02
N ILE A 444 1.50 22.71 23.88
CA ILE A 444 1.24 21.27 23.84
C ILE A 444 -0.24 20.97 24.12
N ILE A 445 -0.85 20.20 23.22
CA ILE A 445 -2.19 19.59 23.36
C ILE A 445 -2.11 18.08 23.62
N GLU A 446 -1.00 17.43 23.24
CA GLU A 446 -0.77 15.99 23.42
C GLU A 446 0.67 15.75 23.93
N LEU A 447 0.78 15.14 25.11
CA LEU A 447 2.06 14.81 25.75
C LEU A 447 2.08 13.31 26.07
N ASN A 448 2.72 12.52 25.23
CA ASN A 448 2.90 11.10 25.47
C ASN A 448 4.25 10.89 26.16
N ILE A 449 4.22 10.56 27.45
CA ILE A 449 5.42 10.12 28.20
C ILE A 449 5.31 8.61 28.36
N ASP A 450 5.93 7.89 27.43
CA ASP A 450 5.92 6.43 27.44
C ASP A 450 7.00 5.91 28.39
N SER A 451 6.61 5.05 29.33
CA SER A 451 7.50 4.54 30.39
C SER A 451 8.03 3.14 30.11
N THR A 452 7.75 2.56 28.94
CA THR A 452 8.18 1.20 28.60
C THR A 452 9.55 1.21 27.91
N PHE A 453 10.58 0.86 28.68
CA PHE A 453 11.74 0.06 28.26
C PHE A 453 12.24 -0.77 29.45
#